data_AF-A0A931R3N6-F1
#
_entry.id   AF-A0A931R3N6-F1
#
_cell.length_a   1.000
_cell.length_b   1.000
_cell.length_c   1.000
_cell.angle_alpha   90.00
_cell.angle_beta   90.00
_cell.angle_gamma   90.00
#
_symmetry.space_group_name_H-M   'P 1'
#
loop_
_entity.id
_entity.type
_entity.pdbx_description
1 polymer ?
#
loop_
_entity_poly.entity_id
_entity_poly.type
_entity_poly.pdbx_seq_one_letter_code
_entity_poly.pdbx_strand_id
1 'polypeptide(L)' 'METPATNECFDIFYNNAIYPAAICHRCGTKIYPASLLEAHLDRHQLKDLYLEGELKKLQYSMGRMR' A
#
# COMPACT_ATOMS: atom_id res chain seq x y z
N MET A 1 -24.02 11.00 -5.14
CA MET A 1 -23.08 12.13 -5.14
C MET A 1 -21.81 11.63 -5.77
N GLU A 2 -21.55 12.04 -7.01
CA GLU A 2 -20.33 11.70 -7.75
C GLU A 2 -19.27 12.68 -7.27
N THR A 3 -18.29 12.19 -6.50
CA THR A 3 -17.14 13.01 -6.09
C THR A 3 -16.35 13.38 -7.34
N PRO A 4 -16.10 14.67 -7.62
CA PRO A 4 -15.21 15.03 -8.71
C PRO A 4 -13.85 14.43 -8.38
N ALA A 5 -13.37 13.53 -9.24
CA ALA A 5 -11.98 13.11 -9.23
C ALA A 5 -11.17 14.37 -9.56
N THR A 6 -10.71 15.09 -8.54
CA THR A 6 -9.69 16.10 -8.70
C THR A 6 -8.46 15.34 -9.20
N ASN A 7 -8.24 15.41 -10.51
CA ASN A 7 -7.00 14.99 -11.16
C ASN A 7 -5.90 15.94 -10.71
N GLU A 8 -5.55 15.87 -9.43
CA GLU A 8 -4.36 16.49 -8.90
C GLU A 8 -3.19 15.70 -9.50
N CYS A 9 -2.66 16.23 -10.61
CA CYS A 9 -1.48 15.69 -11.27
C CYS A 9 -0.27 15.93 -10.34
N PHE A 10 0.10 14.91 -9.57
CA PHE A 10 1.22 14.98 -8.64
C PHE A 10 2.48 14.49 -9.33
N ASP A 11 3.07 15.29 -10.20
CA ASP A 11 4.34 14.94 -10.83
C ASP A 11 5.49 15.67 -10.13
N ILE A 12 6.65 15.01 -9.98
CA ILE A 12 7.88 15.69 -9.55
C ILE A 12 8.84 15.83 -10.71
N PHE A 13 9.48 16.99 -10.81
CA PHE A 13 10.55 17.23 -11.77
C PHE A 13 11.91 17.12 -11.07
N TYR A 14 12.75 16.21 -11.56
CA TYR A 14 14.08 15.99 -11.01
C TYR A 14 15.05 15.57 -12.12
N ASN A 15 16.25 16.16 -12.16
CA ASN A 15 17.29 15.83 -13.14
C ASN A 15 16.79 15.81 -14.61
N ASN A 16 16.10 16.87 -15.04
CA ASN A 16 15.49 16.99 -16.36
C ASN A 16 14.49 15.88 -16.75
N ALA A 17 13.95 15.15 -15.77
CA ALA A 17 12.93 14.14 -15.96
C ALA A 17 11.69 14.42 -15.10
N ILE A 18 10.53 14.01 -15.60
CA ILE A 18 9.25 14.07 -14.89
C ILE A 18 8.96 12.67 -14.35
N TYR A 19 8.68 12.57 -13.05
CA TYR A 19 8.31 11.32 -12.40
C TYR A 19 6.85 11.42 -11.94
N PRO A 20 5.93 10.67 -12.58
CA PRO A 20 4.54 10.71 -12.20
C PRO A 20 4.32 10.01 -10.86
N ALA A 21 3.43 10.56 -10.02
CA ALA A 21 2.98 9.86 -8.83
C ALA A 21 1.97 8.76 -9.17
N ALA A 22 2.00 7.71 -8.35
CA ALA A 22 0.83 6.89 -8.09
C ALA A 22 0.41 7.03 -6.62
N ILE A 23 -0.90 7.05 -6.35
CA ILE A 23 -1.42 7.00 -4.98
C ILE A 23 -1.82 5.57 -4.67
N CYS A 24 -1.26 5.00 -3.61
CA CYS A 24 -1.72 3.71 -3.14
C CYS A 24 -3.13 3.84 -2.56
N HIS A 25 -4.11 3.17 -3.17
CA HIS A 25 -5.50 3.18 -2.68
C HIS A 25 -5.67 2.57 -1.29
N ARG A 26 -4.74 1.71 -0.87
CA ARG A 26 -4.81 1.03 0.42
C ARG A 26 -4.36 1.89 1.60
N CYS A 27 -3.24 2.61 1.44
CA CYS A 27 -2.63 3.38 2.53
C CYS A 27 -2.54 4.88 2.26
N GLY A 28 -2.96 5.36 1.09
CA GLY A 28 -2.93 6.77 0.69
C GLY A 28 -1.53 7.32 0.38
N THR A 29 -0.49 6.47 0.45
CA THR A 29 0.90 6.92 0.21
C THR A 29 1.09 7.29 -1.26
N LYS A 30 1.70 8.45 -1.51
CA LYS A 30 2.16 8.87 -2.84
C LYS A 30 3.50 8.21 -3.16
N ILE A 31 3.61 7.64 -4.36
CA ILE A 31 4.76 6.82 -4.78
C ILE A 31 5.33 7.39 -6.07
N TYR A 32 6.65 7.54 -6.13
CA TYR A 32 7.39 8.10 -7.25
C TYR A 32 8.59 7.23 -7.61
N PRO A 33 8.79 6.84 -8.88
CA PRO A 33 7.81 6.92 -9.97
C PRO A 33 6.63 5.97 -9.77
N ALA A 34 5.53 6.22 -10.50
CA ALA A 34 4.34 5.38 -10.53
C ALA A 34 4.62 3.89 -10.79
N SER A 35 5.70 3.55 -11.51
CA SER A 35 6.13 2.17 -11.75
C SER A 35 6.50 1.40 -10.49
N LEU A 36 6.76 2.08 -9.36
CA LEU A 36 7.03 1.44 -8.07
C LEU A 36 5.75 1.10 -7.28
N LEU A 37 4.56 1.42 -7.81
CA LEU A 37 3.28 1.10 -7.16
C LEU A 37 3.11 -0.41 -6.97
N GLU A 38 3.36 -1.20 -8.01
CA GLU A 38 3.21 -2.66 -7.94
C GLU A 38 4.11 -3.27 -6.85
N ALA A 39 5.40 -2.91 -6.84
CA ALA A 39 6.32 -3.34 -5.81
C ALA A 39 5.92 -2.89 -4.39
N HIS A 40 5.17 -1.79 -4.26
CA HIS A 40 4.59 -1.36 -3.00
C HIS A 40 3.38 -2.20 -2.59
N LEU A 41 2.53 -2.60 -3.54
CA LEU A 41 1.39 -3.49 -3.31
C LEU A 41 1.86 -4.89 -2.89
N ASP A 42 2.96 -5.39 -3.45
CA ASP A 42 3.56 -6.67 -3.02
C ASP A 42 3.95 -6.64 -1.53
N ARG A 43 4.53 -5.53 -1.06
CA ARG A 43 4.87 -5.38 0.38
C ARG A 43 3.64 -5.41 1.27
N HIS A 44 2.53 -4.87 0.78
CA HIS A 44 1.25 -4.92 1.45
C HIS A 44 0.74 -6.36 1.58
N GLN A 45 0.81 -7.14 0.50
CA GLN A 45 0.42 -8.55 0.51
C GLN A 45 1.28 -9.39 1.46
N LEU A 46 2.60 -9.21 1.44
CA LEU A 46 3.51 -9.90 2.37
C LEU A 46 3.18 -9.60 3.83
N LYS A 47 2.86 -8.34 4.14
CA LYS A 47 2.47 -7.94 5.49
C LYS A 47 1.17 -8.62 5.93
N ASP A 48 0.19 -8.77 5.03
CA ASP A 48 -1.07 -9.44 5.35
C ASP A 48 -0.87 -10.91 5.66
N LEU A 49 -0.10 -11.61 4.84
CA LEU A 49 0.23 -13.02 5.06
C LEU A 49 0.93 -13.23 6.41
N TYR A 50 1.86 -12.34 6.77
CA TYR A 50 2.52 -12.37 8.06
C TYR A 50 1.52 -12.19 9.21
N LEU A 51 0.67 -11.15 9.15
CA LEU A 51 -0.32 -10.87 10.19
C LEU A 51 -1.33 -12.00 10.34
N GLU A 52 -1.77 -12.61 9.24
CA GLU A 52 -2.65 -13.77 9.28
C GLU A 52 -1.99 -14.96 10.01
N GLY A 53 -0.70 -15.19 9.76
CA GLY A 53 0.09 -16.20 10.48
C GLY A 53 0.16 -15.94 11.98
N GLU A 54 0.43 -14.68 12.38
CA GLU A 54 0.47 -14.30 13.80
C GLU A 54 -0.91 -14.44 14.47
N LEU A 55 -2.00 -14.09 13.79
CA LEU A 55 -3.35 -14.28 14.30
C LEU A 55 -3.67 -15.76 14.54
N LYS A 56 -3.26 -16.67 13.64
CA LYS A 56 -3.44 -18.12 13.82
C LYS A 56 -2.69 -18.64 15.03
N LYS A 57 -1.44 -18.21 15.24
CA LYS A 57 -0.64 -18.58 16.43
C LYS A 57 -1.29 -18.08 17.72
N LEU A 58 -1.80 -16.85 17.69
CA LEU A 58 -2.49 -16.25 18.83
C LEU A 58 -3.76 -17.04 19.17
N GLN A 59 -4.60 -17.34 18.18
CA GLN A 59 -5.81 -18.15 18.35
C GLN A 59 -5.51 -19.53 18.95
N TYR A 60 -4.47 -20.20 18.44
CA TYR A 60 -4.03 -21.49 18.96
C TYR A 60 -3.61 -21.41 20.44
N SER A 61 -2.84 -20.38 20.80
CA SER A 61 -2.36 -20.16 22.16
C SER A 61 -3.52 -19.88 23.12
N MET A 62 -4.46 -19.02 22.71
CA MET A 62 -5.66 -18.71 23.49
C MET A 62 -6.57 -19.92 23.68
N GLY A 63 -6.70 -20.79 22.67
CA GLY A 63 -7.50 -22.01 22.76
C GLY A 63 -6.99 -23.01 23.80
N ARG A 64 -5.69 -22.96 24.14
CA ARG A 64 -5.05 -23.83 25.14
C ARG A 64 -5.03 -23.24 26.55
N MET A 65 -5.38 -21.97 26.70
CA MET A 65 -5.54 -21.31 28.00
C MET A 65 -6.95 -21.49 28.57
N ARG A 66 -7.82 -22.24 27.89
CA ARG A 66 -9.16 -22.62 28.34
C ARG A 66 -9.15 -23.94 29.08
#